data_AF-A0AAJ6ZQB3-F1
#
_entry.id   AF-A0AAJ6ZQB3-F1
#
_cell.length_a   1.000
_cell.length_b   1.000
_cell.length_c   1.000
_cell.angle_alpha   90.00
_cell.angle_beta   90.00
_cell.angle_gamma   90.00
#
_symmetry.space_group_name_H-M   'P 1'
#
loop_
_entity.id
_entity.type
_entity.pdbx_description
1 polymer ?
#
loop_
_entity_poly.entity_id
_entity_poly.type
_entity_poly.pdbx_seq_one_letter_code
_entity_poly.pdbx_strand_id
1 'polypeptide(L)'
;MKSLSSTDVPNVVNILLVLVFNLIYISARRVPVNDYYGLYEHNQPQFAAALEKLEHEPKWVDNWPDSSITMGQVSGVALDNSGLLLVFHRGPNIWGASTFSDRNVYNGIGEKPIPEPTILVINDTGELVDKWGQNHFYMPHGITVDSVGNVWLTDVALHQVFKFTPDQRDKPAMVLGEKFVPGDDENHFCKPSAVAVLSSGEFFVADGYCNTRIIKFAPDGTRILQWGKRYGDSPFVFKVPHALALAEERGAVCVADRERGRVACFRADNGTYLAAYSSWLIGDRLFSVAYAPVHGGRLYVVNGPGGGAPVRGYVLDYESGRMVGTFAPAGKFSNPHDIAVTSDGSRVYVPELDPYRVCKFLDDTHRNTTESAPPAKPTATVELSGSSAVPVGAVGAWGAVSGAMGAALGAAGAALLALGALALLRARNRGKEVEAEPLVQ
;
A
#
# COMPACT_ATOMS: atom_id res chain seq x y z
N MET A 1 -57.19 15.09 -34.21
CA MET A 1 -56.90 14.09 -33.17
C MET A 1 -55.42 14.20 -32.77
N LYS A 2 -55.20 14.61 -31.51
CA LYS A 2 -54.01 14.59 -30.64
C LYS A 2 -52.64 15.07 -31.17
N SER A 3 -52.28 16.27 -30.72
CA SER A 3 -50.93 16.81 -30.59
C SER A 3 -50.10 16.00 -29.59
N LEU A 4 -48.85 15.69 -29.93
CA LEU A 4 -47.85 15.17 -28.99
C LEU A 4 -47.39 16.32 -28.07
N SER A 5 -47.56 16.15 -26.77
CA SER A 5 -47.13 17.08 -25.72
C SER A 5 -45.66 16.88 -25.35
N SER A 6 -44.93 17.97 -25.16
CA SER A 6 -43.50 18.03 -24.85
C SER A 6 -43.17 17.77 -23.37
N THR A 7 -43.52 16.59 -22.84
CA THR A 7 -43.28 16.27 -21.41
C THR A 7 -42.42 15.03 -21.12
N ASP A 8 -41.87 14.33 -22.11
CA ASP A 8 -41.13 13.08 -21.87
C ASP A 8 -39.60 13.16 -22.02
N VAL A 9 -39.00 14.35 -21.89
CA VAL A 9 -37.54 14.54 -22.05
C VAL A 9 -36.69 14.41 -20.77
N PRO A 10 -37.20 14.36 -19.51
CA PRO A 10 -36.30 14.09 -18.36
C PRO A 10 -35.98 12.61 -18.13
N ASN A 11 -36.74 11.67 -18.71
CA ASN A 11 -36.58 10.25 -18.39
C ASN A 11 -35.57 9.52 -19.27
N VAL A 12 -35.35 9.97 -20.51
CA VAL A 12 -34.42 9.27 -21.43
C VAL A 12 -32.96 9.53 -21.04
N VAL A 13 -32.62 10.72 -20.54
CA VAL A 13 -31.25 11.06 -20.12
C VAL A 13 -30.87 10.36 -18.81
N ASN A 14 -31.80 10.25 -17.84
CA ASN A 14 -31.57 9.50 -16.61
C ASN A 14 -31.51 7.98 -16.86
N ILE A 15 -32.31 7.44 -17.78
CA ILE A 15 -32.25 6.04 -18.17
C ILE A 15 -30.95 5.73 -18.93
N LEU A 16 -30.47 6.62 -19.81
CA LEU A 16 -29.16 6.45 -20.45
C LEU A 16 -27.99 6.56 -19.46
N LEU A 17 -28.04 7.48 -18.49
CA LEU A 17 -26.98 7.58 -17.46
C LEU A 17 -26.95 6.37 -16.54
N VAL A 18 -28.11 5.84 -16.15
CA VAL A 18 -28.21 4.60 -15.36
C VAL A 18 -27.79 3.38 -16.18
N LEU A 19 -28.09 3.32 -17.47
CA LEU A 19 -27.62 2.24 -18.35
C LEU A 19 -26.13 2.34 -18.63
N VAL A 20 -25.55 3.53 -18.81
CA VAL A 20 -24.10 3.71 -19.01
C VAL A 20 -23.34 3.44 -17.71
N PHE A 21 -23.85 3.86 -16.54
CA PHE A 21 -23.28 3.45 -15.25
C PHE A 21 -23.40 1.94 -15.02
N ASN A 22 -24.53 1.31 -15.35
CA ASN A 22 -24.67 -0.15 -15.25
C ASN A 22 -23.81 -0.88 -16.29
N LEU A 23 -23.59 -0.35 -17.50
CA LEU A 23 -22.71 -0.94 -18.50
C LEU A 23 -21.23 -0.80 -18.13
N ILE A 24 -20.82 0.29 -17.48
CA ILE A 24 -19.48 0.45 -16.89
C ILE A 24 -19.32 -0.47 -15.66
N TYR A 25 -20.38 -0.66 -14.87
CA TYR A 25 -20.40 -1.60 -13.73
C TYR A 25 -20.46 -3.07 -14.17
N ILE A 26 -21.04 -3.37 -15.33
CA ILE A 26 -21.12 -4.71 -15.93
C ILE A 26 -19.86 -5.04 -16.74
N SER A 27 -19.10 -4.05 -17.22
CA SER A 27 -17.77 -4.28 -17.82
C SER A 27 -16.67 -4.57 -16.79
N ALA A 28 -16.91 -4.27 -15.51
CA ALA A 28 -16.16 -4.87 -14.41
C ALA A 28 -16.62 -6.32 -14.23
N ARG A 29 -16.17 -7.19 -15.13
CA ARG A 29 -16.49 -8.63 -15.11
C ARG A 29 -16.29 -9.19 -13.70
N ARG A 30 -17.40 -9.56 -13.06
CA ARG A 30 -17.43 -10.63 -12.05
C ARG A 30 -16.88 -11.88 -12.72
N VAL A 31 -15.60 -12.18 -12.51
CA VAL A 31 -15.12 -13.56 -12.67
C VAL A 31 -15.60 -14.29 -11.42
N PRO A 32 -16.46 -15.31 -11.54
CA PRO A 32 -16.84 -16.14 -10.41
C PRO A 32 -15.58 -16.73 -9.77
N VAL A 33 -15.44 -16.59 -8.46
CA VAL A 33 -14.24 -16.94 -7.67
C VAL A 33 -13.97 -18.46 -7.65
N ASN A 34 -14.84 -19.30 -8.21
CA ASN A 34 -14.82 -20.76 -8.00
C ASN A 34 -14.35 -21.65 -9.17
N ASP A 35 -14.08 -21.15 -10.38
CA ASP A 35 -13.73 -22.00 -11.54
C ASP A 35 -12.27 -21.89 -12.01
N TYR A 36 -11.39 -21.44 -11.13
CA TYR A 36 -10.03 -21.05 -11.51
C TYR A 36 -9.07 -22.20 -11.88
N TYR A 37 -9.23 -23.38 -11.27
CA TYR A 37 -8.27 -24.48 -11.40
C TYR A 37 -8.32 -25.21 -12.75
N GLY A 38 -9.50 -25.27 -13.38
CA GLY A 38 -9.65 -25.86 -14.72
C GLY A 38 -9.00 -25.04 -15.84
N LEU A 39 -8.66 -23.77 -15.59
CA LEU A 39 -8.15 -22.85 -16.60
C LEU A 39 -6.63 -22.93 -16.77
N TYR A 40 -5.83 -23.15 -15.72
CA TYR A 40 -4.37 -23.11 -15.87
C TYR A 40 -3.80 -24.34 -16.59
N GLU A 41 -4.18 -25.56 -16.19
CA GLU A 41 -3.72 -26.79 -16.85
C GLU A 41 -4.19 -26.86 -18.31
N HIS A 42 -5.39 -26.34 -18.61
CA HIS A 42 -5.95 -26.31 -19.95
C HIS A 42 -5.37 -25.20 -20.85
N ASN A 43 -4.87 -24.11 -20.26
CA ASN A 43 -4.46 -22.90 -21.00
C ASN A 43 -2.95 -22.60 -20.91
N GLN A 44 -2.10 -23.57 -20.61
CA GLN A 44 -0.62 -23.43 -20.64
C GLN A 44 -0.10 -22.67 -21.88
N PRO A 45 -0.56 -22.98 -23.12
CA PRO A 45 -0.11 -22.25 -24.30
C PRO A 45 -0.59 -20.78 -24.31
N GLN A 46 -1.77 -20.51 -23.76
CA GLN A 46 -2.34 -19.16 -23.67
C GLN A 46 -1.65 -18.34 -22.58
N PHE A 47 -1.16 -18.98 -21.51
CA PHE A 47 -0.33 -18.34 -20.48
C PHE A 47 0.98 -17.85 -21.10
N ALA A 48 1.74 -18.72 -21.77
CA ALA A 48 2.98 -18.35 -22.45
C ALA A 48 2.74 -17.24 -23.49
N ALA A 49 1.72 -17.38 -24.33
CA ALA A 49 1.37 -16.37 -25.34
C ALA A 49 0.86 -15.04 -24.75
N ALA A 50 0.30 -15.04 -23.54
CA ALA A 50 -0.07 -13.82 -22.83
C ALA A 50 1.15 -13.10 -22.28
N LEU A 51 2.15 -13.84 -21.78
CA LEU A 51 3.40 -13.26 -21.28
C LEU A 51 4.22 -12.61 -22.41
N GLU A 52 4.26 -13.21 -23.59
CA GLU A 52 4.96 -12.64 -24.76
C GLU A 52 4.41 -11.27 -25.21
N LYS A 53 3.19 -10.92 -24.80
CA LYS A 53 2.54 -9.65 -25.15
C LYS A 53 2.76 -8.54 -24.10
N LEU A 54 3.49 -8.85 -23.03
CA LEU A 54 3.77 -7.88 -21.99
C LEU A 54 4.83 -6.88 -22.46
N GLU A 55 4.71 -5.67 -21.97
CA GLU A 55 5.49 -4.53 -22.44
C GLU A 55 6.89 -4.53 -21.83
N HIS A 56 7.03 -5.03 -20.59
CA HIS A 56 8.24 -4.89 -19.79
C HIS A 56 8.51 -6.11 -18.91
N GLU A 57 9.79 -6.44 -18.72
CA GLU A 57 10.27 -7.50 -17.84
C GLU A 57 11.44 -6.98 -17.00
N PRO A 58 11.22 -6.66 -15.71
CA PRO A 58 12.30 -6.41 -14.78
C PRO A 58 13.30 -7.57 -14.79
N LYS A 59 14.57 -7.25 -15.04
CA LYS A 59 15.63 -8.23 -15.24
C LYS A 59 16.29 -8.59 -13.92
N TRP A 60 16.36 -9.88 -13.62
CA TRP A 60 17.03 -10.38 -12.44
C TRP A 60 18.53 -10.05 -12.48
N VAL A 61 19.04 -9.51 -11.37
CA VAL A 61 20.48 -9.33 -11.13
C VAL A 61 21.00 -10.57 -10.44
N ASP A 62 21.81 -11.35 -11.15
CA ASP A 62 22.49 -12.51 -10.57
C ASP A 62 23.60 -12.07 -9.60
N ASN A 63 24.03 -12.99 -8.73
CA ASN A 63 25.11 -12.76 -7.75
C ASN A 63 24.90 -11.52 -6.85
N TRP A 64 23.65 -11.13 -6.64
CA TRP A 64 23.24 -10.09 -5.71
C TRP A 64 22.22 -10.67 -4.72
N PRO A 65 22.31 -10.37 -3.41
CA PRO A 65 23.37 -9.58 -2.75
C PRO A 65 24.66 -10.42 -2.59
N ASP A 66 25.66 -9.87 -1.89
CA ASP A 66 26.88 -10.61 -1.56
C ASP A 66 26.56 -11.95 -0.88
N SER A 67 27.09 -13.04 -1.44
CA SER A 67 26.87 -14.42 -0.98
C SER A 67 27.31 -14.71 0.45
N SER A 68 28.15 -13.84 1.05
CA SER A 68 28.56 -13.93 2.45
C SER A 68 27.48 -13.49 3.45
N ILE A 69 26.43 -12.79 2.97
CA ILE A 69 25.33 -12.34 3.82
C ILE A 69 24.42 -13.51 4.15
N THR A 70 24.41 -13.89 5.43
CA THR A 70 23.53 -14.94 5.95
C THR A 70 22.24 -14.34 6.49
N MET A 71 21.11 -14.93 6.13
CA MET A 71 19.79 -14.54 6.62
C MET A 71 18.91 -15.77 6.83
N GLY A 72 17.94 -15.63 7.73
CA GLY A 72 16.88 -16.61 7.95
C GLY A 72 15.74 -16.44 6.95
N GLN A 73 14.57 -16.99 7.28
CA GLN A 73 13.33 -16.68 6.57
C GLN A 73 13.14 -15.17 6.45
N VAL A 74 13.20 -14.64 5.22
CA VAL A 74 13.08 -13.20 4.99
C VAL A 74 11.61 -12.85 4.84
N SER A 75 11.09 -12.12 5.82
CA SER A 75 9.67 -11.82 5.90
C SER A 75 9.30 -10.44 5.36
N GLY A 76 10.25 -9.52 5.23
CA GLY A 76 9.92 -8.20 4.73
C GLY A 76 11.12 -7.47 4.16
N VAL A 77 10.85 -6.55 3.23
CA VAL A 77 11.84 -5.63 2.69
C VAL A 77 11.28 -4.22 2.59
N ALA A 78 12.13 -3.22 2.80
CA ALA A 78 11.78 -1.82 2.61
C ALA A 78 12.99 -1.05 2.10
N LEU A 79 12.75 0.04 1.38
CA LEU A 79 13.81 0.98 1.00
C LEU A 79 13.79 2.15 1.97
N ASP A 80 14.97 2.59 2.41
CA ASP A 80 15.08 3.87 3.09
C ASP A 80 15.07 5.05 2.11
N ASN A 81 15.05 6.27 2.67
CA ASN A 81 14.99 7.50 1.88
C ASN A 81 16.29 7.78 1.09
N SER A 82 17.36 7.01 1.31
CA SER A 82 18.61 7.06 0.55
C SER A 82 18.69 5.96 -0.52
N GLY A 83 17.69 5.08 -0.59
CA GLY A 83 17.65 3.94 -1.50
C GLY A 83 18.46 2.72 -1.04
N LEU A 84 18.83 2.64 0.25
CA LEU A 84 19.36 1.41 0.84
C LEU A 84 18.21 0.44 1.12
N LEU A 85 18.48 -0.86 0.91
CA LEU A 85 17.51 -1.90 1.20
C LEU A 85 17.63 -2.35 2.66
N LEU A 86 16.54 -2.29 3.40
CA LEU A 86 16.37 -2.94 4.68
C LEU A 86 15.70 -4.30 4.47
N VAL A 87 16.30 -5.34 5.03
CA VAL A 87 15.82 -6.73 4.99
C VAL A 87 15.47 -7.16 6.41
N PHE A 88 14.22 -7.56 6.63
CA PHE A 88 13.76 -8.08 7.93
C PHE A 88 13.61 -9.60 7.86
N HIS A 89 14.38 -10.32 8.69
CA HIS A 89 14.43 -11.79 8.68
C HIS A 89 14.27 -12.37 10.09
N ARG A 90 13.85 -13.64 10.15
CA ARG A 90 13.51 -14.36 11.38
C ARG A 90 14.70 -15.02 12.09
N GLY A 91 15.90 -14.71 11.65
CA GLY A 91 17.11 -15.40 12.09
C GLY A 91 16.99 -16.93 12.05
N PRO A 92 17.24 -17.65 13.15
CA PRO A 92 17.09 -19.11 13.20
C PRO A 92 15.63 -19.58 13.28
N ASN A 93 14.68 -18.67 13.57
CA ASN A 93 13.31 -19.04 13.83
C ASN A 93 12.55 -19.33 12.53
N ILE A 94 11.77 -20.40 12.54
CA ILE A 94 10.93 -20.83 11.43
C ILE A 94 9.46 -20.70 11.83
N TRP A 95 8.66 -20.02 11.01
CA TRP A 95 7.21 -20.08 11.16
C TRP A 95 6.70 -21.37 10.51
N GLY A 96 6.27 -22.31 11.35
CA GLY A 96 5.64 -23.57 10.95
C GLY A 96 4.33 -23.84 11.68
N ALA A 97 3.80 -25.05 11.51
CA ALA A 97 2.53 -25.48 12.10
C ALA A 97 2.53 -25.50 13.64
N SER A 98 3.70 -25.65 14.27
CA SER A 98 3.87 -25.70 15.73
C SER A 98 4.16 -24.35 16.39
N THR A 99 4.30 -23.27 15.62
CA THR A 99 4.69 -21.95 16.14
C THR A 99 3.63 -21.34 17.06
N PHE A 100 2.35 -21.65 16.82
CA PHE A 100 1.22 -21.10 17.56
C PHE A 100 0.28 -22.21 18.02
N SER A 101 -0.39 -21.97 19.14
CA SER A 101 -1.56 -22.75 19.58
C SER A 101 -2.77 -22.52 18.66
N ASP A 102 -3.81 -23.31 18.86
CA ASP A 102 -5.14 -23.17 18.24
C ASP A 102 -5.78 -21.79 18.53
N ARG A 103 -5.42 -21.17 19.65
CA ARG A 103 -5.85 -19.82 20.05
C ARG A 103 -4.92 -18.70 19.56
N ASN A 104 -4.05 -18.99 18.60
CA ASN A 104 -3.08 -18.04 18.04
C ASN A 104 -2.03 -17.51 19.02
N VAL A 105 -1.91 -18.07 20.23
CA VAL A 105 -0.86 -17.71 21.19
C VAL A 105 0.45 -18.38 20.77
N TYR A 106 1.56 -17.63 20.80
CA TYR A 106 2.89 -18.13 20.50
C TYR A 106 3.33 -19.22 21.49
N ASN A 107 3.84 -20.36 21.00
CA ASN A 107 4.21 -21.48 21.85
C ASN A 107 5.60 -21.34 22.51
N GLY A 108 6.47 -20.46 22.00
CA GLY A 108 7.81 -20.21 22.54
C GLY A 108 7.87 -19.18 23.66
N ILE A 109 6.76 -18.92 24.37
CA ILE A 109 6.76 -17.97 25.50
C ILE A 109 7.70 -18.50 26.59
N GLY A 110 8.62 -17.63 27.04
CA GLY A 110 9.68 -17.97 27.98
C GLY A 110 11.05 -18.14 27.32
N GLU A 111 11.10 -18.31 25.99
CA GLU A 111 12.34 -18.26 25.23
C GLU A 111 12.87 -16.83 25.12
N LYS A 112 14.17 -16.69 24.87
CA LYS A 112 14.78 -15.39 24.59
C LYS A 112 14.38 -14.92 23.18
N PRO A 113 14.28 -13.61 22.95
CA PRO A 113 14.13 -13.08 21.59
C PRO A 113 15.34 -13.49 20.72
N ILE A 114 15.20 -13.37 19.40
CA ILE A 114 16.26 -13.66 18.43
C ILE A 114 17.52 -12.87 18.80
N PRO A 115 18.65 -13.53 19.15
CA PRO A 115 19.83 -12.85 19.68
C PRO A 115 20.71 -12.21 18.61
N GLU A 116 20.52 -12.58 17.35
CA GLU A 116 21.23 -12.02 16.21
C GLU A 116 20.49 -10.82 15.61
N PRO A 117 21.18 -9.94 14.85
CA PRO A 117 20.53 -8.88 14.10
C PRO A 117 19.44 -9.47 13.20
N THR A 118 18.24 -8.89 13.24
CA THR A 118 17.10 -9.30 12.41
C THR A 118 16.88 -8.35 11.24
N ILE A 119 17.54 -7.18 11.24
CA ILE A 119 17.47 -6.17 10.20
C ILE A 119 18.86 -6.04 9.59
N LEU A 120 18.95 -6.28 8.28
CA LEU A 120 20.16 -6.11 7.49
C LEU A 120 19.97 -4.93 6.55
N VAL A 121 20.97 -4.07 6.41
CA VAL A 121 20.95 -2.94 5.47
C VAL A 121 21.94 -3.21 4.37
N ILE A 122 21.45 -3.30 3.15
CA ILE A 122 22.20 -3.70 1.96
C ILE A 122 22.18 -2.54 0.97
N ASN A 123 23.35 -2.16 0.46
CA ASN A 123 23.46 -1.11 -0.54
C ASN A 123 23.16 -1.63 -1.97
N ASP A 124 23.20 -0.75 -2.96
CA ASP A 124 22.86 -1.13 -4.32
C ASP A 124 23.83 -2.15 -4.95
N THR A 125 25.10 -2.13 -4.54
CA THR A 125 26.13 -3.09 -5.00
C THR A 125 25.99 -4.46 -4.35
N GLY A 126 25.15 -4.61 -3.33
CA GLY A 126 24.88 -5.89 -2.65
C GLY A 126 25.71 -6.11 -1.40
N GLU A 127 26.44 -5.10 -0.95
CA GLU A 127 27.25 -5.15 0.27
C GLU A 127 26.39 -4.86 1.50
N LEU A 128 26.65 -5.60 2.59
CA LEU A 128 26.06 -5.33 3.89
C LEU A 128 26.74 -4.09 4.49
N VAL A 129 25.98 -3.00 4.63
CA VAL A 129 26.50 -1.73 5.15
C VAL A 129 26.13 -1.48 6.61
N ASP A 130 25.08 -2.12 7.12
CA ASP A 130 24.64 -1.99 8.51
C ASP A 130 23.76 -3.19 8.93
N LYS A 131 23.62 -3.43 10.24
CA LYS A 131 22.76 -4.46 10.80
C LYS A 131 22.37 -4.16 12.24
N TRP A 132 21.12 -4.45 12.61
CA TRP A 132 20.60 -4.22 13.97
C TRP A 132 19.33 -5.05 14.25
N GLY A 133 18.63 -4.79 15.36
CA GLY A 133 17.38 -5.46 15.72
C GLY A 133 17.54 -6.69 16.61
N GLN A 134 18.77 -7.00 17.03
CA GLN A 134 19.05 -8.09 17.97
C GLN A 134 18.29 -7.95 19.28
N ASN A 135 17.84 -9.08 19.83
CA ASN A 135 17.14 -9.20 21.11
C ASN A 135 15.77 -8.50 21.19
N HIS A 136 15.15 -8.14 20.06
CA HIS A 136 13.84 -7.49 20.05
C HIS A 136 12.68 -8.40 19.64
N PHE A 137 12.90 -9.27 18.64
CA PHE A 137 11.81 -9.96 17.93
C PHE A 137 11.82 -11.47 18.14
N TYR A 138 10.67 -12.11 17.91
CA TYR A 138 10.47 -13.55 18.01
C TYR A 138 10.04 -14.15 16.67
N MET A 139 9.16 -13.46 15.96
CA MET A 139 8.71 -13.89 14.64
C MET A 139 8.44 -12.66 13.75
N PRO A 140 9.52 -12.03 13.25
CA PRO A 140 9.47 -10.96 12.26
C PRO A 140 8.48 -11.21 11.11
N HIS A 141 7.77 -10.14 10.73
CA HIS A 141 6.88 -10.14 9.58
C HIS A 141 7.08 -8.91 8.68
N GLY A 142 6.31 -7.84 8.83
CA GLY A 142 6.36 -6.67 7.95
C GLY A 142 7.42 -5.65 8.36
N ILE A 143 7.95 -4.93 7.39
CA ILE A 143 8.85 -3.77 7.57
C ILE A 143 8.44 -2.65 6.60
N THR A 144 8.48 -1.40 7.05
CA THR A 144 8.39 -0.22 6.18
C THR A 144 9.23 0.91 6.75
N VAL A 145 9.65 1.85 5.90
CA VAL A 145 10.40 3.05 6.31
C VAL A 145 9.54 4.27 5.97
N ASP A 146 9.32 5.16 6.93
CA ASP A 146 8.55 6.37 6.69
C ASP A 146 9.40 7.53 6.12
N SER A 147 8.72 8.60 5.71
CA SER A 147 9.33 9.76 5.04
C SER A 147 10.38 10.52 5.87
N VAL A 148 10.44 10.28 7.19
CA VAL A 148 11.47 10.85 8.08
C VAL A 148 12.49 9.80 8.54
N GLY A 149 12.43 8.59 7.99
CA GLY A 149 13.41 7.53 8.19
C GLY A 149 13.10 6.61 9.37
N ASN A 150 11.94 6.71 10.03
CA ASN A 150 11.60 5.76 11.07
C ASN A 150 11.30 4.39 10.45
N VAL A 151 11.73 3.34 11.13
CA VAL A 151 11.51 1.96 10.71
C VAL A 151 10.34 1.38 11.51
N TRP A 152 9.30 0.97 10.78
CA TRP A 152 8.09 0.38 11.33
C TRP A 152 8.07 -1.11 11.06
N LEU A 153 7.75 -1.90 12.09
CA LEU A 153 7.92 -3.36 12.08
C LEU A 153 6.70 -4.04 12.67
N THR A 154 6.38 -5.23 12.19
CA THR A 154 5.40 -6.11 12.84
C THR A 154 6.02 -7.42 13.27
N ASP A 155 5.60 -7.92 14.43
CA ASP A 155 5.98 -9.24 14.92
C ASP A 155 4.72 -10.03 15.24
N VAL A 156 4.57 -11.17 14.57
CA VAL A 156 3.36 -12.00 14.67
C VAL A 156 3.33 -12.88 15.91
N ALA A 157 4.49 -13.20 16.51
CA ALA A 157 4.55 -13.91 17.78
C ALA A 157 4.21 -12.95 18.93
N LEU A 158 4.70 -11.72 18.86
CA LEU A 158 4.43 -10.70 19.85
C LEU A 158 3.02 -10.11 19.72
N HIS A 159 2.36 -10.24 18.57
CA HIS A 159 1.09 -9.57 18.25
C HIS A 159 1.20 -8.04 18.32
N GLN A 160 2.35 -7.51 17.90
CA GLN A 160 2.71 -6.12 18.13
C GLN A 160 3.23 -5.42 16.86
N VAL A 161 3.08 -4.10 16.87
CA VAL A 161 3.66 -3.16 15.90
C VAL A 161 4.67 -2.29 16.63
N PHE A 162 5.80 -2.02 16.00
CA PHE A 162 6.90 -1.24 16.57
C PHE A 162 7.28 -0.09 15.64
N LYS A 163 7.72 1.03 16.22
CA LYS A 163 8.38 2.14 15.52
C LYS A 163 9.75 2.38 16.16
N PHE A 164 10.80 2.40 15.35
CA PHE A 164 12.15 2.80 15.75
C PHE A 164 12.54 4.07 15.01
N THR A 165 13.13 5.02 15.71
CA THR A 165 13.64 6.24 15.08
C THR A 165 15.08 6.01 14.60
N PRO A 166 15.56 6.77 13.59
CA PRO A 166 16.92 6.63 13.08
C PRO A 166 18.00 6.75 14.16
N ASP A 167 17.76 7.61 15.16
CA ASP A 167 18.65 7.95 16.27
C ASP A 167 18.57 6.99 17.46
N GLN A 168 17.51 6.18 17.57
CA GLN A 168 17.34 5.22 18.66
C GLN A 168 16.83 3.86 18.19
N ARG A 169 17.77 2.95 17.91
CA ARG A 169 17.50 1.61 17.37
C ARG A 169 17.46 0.50 18.43
N ASP A 170 17.93 0.76 19.65
CA ASP A 170 17.94 -0.18 20.77
C ASP A 170 16.62 -0.17 21.57
N LYS A 171 15.73 0.79 21.31
CA LYS A 171 14.46 0.92 22.01
C LYS A 171 13.41 1.54 21.10
N PRO A 172 12.23 0.91 20.94
CA PRO A 172 11.17 1.46 20.12
C PRO A 172 10.65 2.77 20.72
N ALA A 173 10.38 3.74 19.85
CA ALA A 173 9.68 4.97 20.19
C ALA A 173 8.17 4.75 20.34
N MET A 174 7.62 3.71 19.71
CA MET A 174 6.23 3.30 19.85
C MET A 174 6.12 1.78 19.82
N VAL A 175 5.24 1.24 20.68
CA VAL A 175 4.80 -0.16 20.65
C VAL A 175 3.29 -0.17 20.75
N LEU A 176 2.62 -0.86 19.82
CA LEU A 176 1.18 -1.06 19.82
C LEU A 176 0.87 -2.56 19.90
N GLY A 177 -0.21 -2.92 20.58
CA GLY A 177 -0.53 -4.32 20.90
C GLY A 177 0.04 -4.74 22.25
N GLU A 178 -0.49 -5.84 22.78
CA GLU A 178 -0.01 -6.45 24.02
C GLU A 178 0.85 -7.68 23.71
N LYS A 179 2.03 -7.73 24.34
CA LYS A 179 3.06 -8.73 24.08
C LYS A 179 2.53 -10.15 24.31
N PHE A 180 2.56 -10.96 23.26
CA PHE A 180 2.10 -12.36 23.21
C PHE A 180 0.58 -12.56 23.38
N VAL A 181 -0.21 -11.48 23.38
CA VAL A 181 -1.65 -11.56 23.60
C VAL A 181 -2.40 -11.27 22.29
N PRO A 182 -2.90 -12.31 21.60
CA PRO A 182 -3.78 -12.11 20.45
C PRO A 182 -5.14 -11.54 20.88
N GLY A 183 -5.71 -10.67 20.06
CA GLY A 183 -7.08 -10.20 20.21
C GLY A 183 -7.58 -9.39 19.02
N ASP A 184 -8.85 -9.02 19.06
CA ASP A 184 -9.54 -8.25 18.01
C ASP A 184 -10.20 -6.96 18.54
N ASP A 185 -9.89 -6.57 19.78
CA ASP A 185 -10.39 -5.34 20.41
C ASP A 185 -9.59 -4.08 20.03
N GLU A 186 -9.77 -3.01 20.82
CA GLU A 186 -9.14 -1.70 20.65
C GLU A 186 -7.64 -1.65 20.98
N ASN A 187 -7.11 -2.62 21.73
CA ASN A 187 -5.74 -2.59 22.22
C ASN A 187 -4.91 -3.76 21.69
N HIS A 188 -5.55 -4.81 21.18
CA HIS A 188 -4.88 -6.00 20.69
C HIS A 188 -4.84 -6.09 19.16
N PHE A 189 -3.85 -6.82 18.67
CA PHE A 189 -3.79 -7.33 17.30
C PHE A 189 -3.80 -8.85 17.30
N CYS A 190 -4.04 -9.45 16.14
CA CYS A 190 -3.90 -10.89 15.95
C CYS A 190 -3.03 -11.16 14.74
N LYS A 191 -1.71 -11.25 15.01
CA LYS A 191 -0.64 -11.48 14.01
C LYS A 191 -0.68 -10.38 12.93
N PRO A 192 -0.35 -9.12 13.30
CA PRO A 192 -0.34 -8.00 12.37
C PRO A 192 0.73 -8.21 11.29
N SER A 193 0.36 -7.91 10.04
CA SER A 193 1.13 -8.32 8.86
C SER A 193 1.92 -7.15 8.23
N ALA A 194 1.36 -5.94 8.20
CA ALA A 194 2.03 -4.82 7.55
C ALA A 194 1.67 -3.48 8.17
N VAL A 195 2.55 -2.50 7.97
CA VAL A 195 2.32 -1.09 8.26
C VAL A 195 2.56 -0.29 6.99
N ALA A 196 1.75 0.74 6.75
CA ALA A 196 2.04 1.76 5.74
C ALA A 196 1.80 3.15 6.33
N VAL A 197 2.75 4.06 6.14
CA VAL A 197 2.80 5.36 6.84
C VAL A 197 2.70 6.48 5.82
N LEU A 198 1.70 7.34 5.98
CA LEU A 198 1.52 8.54 5.17
C LEU A 198 2.62 9.58 5.45
N SER A 199 2.90 10.45 4.50
CA SER A 199 3.75 11.64 4.69
C SER A 199 3.29 12.55 5.85
N SER A 200 2.01 12.52 6.22
CA SER A 200 1.46 13.22 7.39
C SER A 200 1.85 12.59 8.74
N GLY A 201 2.39 11.37 8.73
CA GLY A 201 2.66 10.54 9.91
C GLY A 201 1.46 9.70 10.36
N GLU A 202 0.26 9.90 9.80
CA GLU A 202 -0.84 8.94 9.95
C GLU A 202 -0.44 7.60 9.34
N PHE A 203 -0.90 6.48 9.89
CA PHE A 203 -0.48 5.17 9.40
C PHE A 203 -1.60 4.14 9.46
N PHE A 204 -1.41 3.07 8.70
CA PHE A 204 -2.32 1.95 8.60
C PHE A 204 -1.64 0.68 9.07
N VAL A 205 -2.38 -0.17 9.77
CA VAL A 205 -1.94 -1.52 10.14
C VAL A 205 -2.88 -2.53 9.50
N ALA A 206 -2.31 -3.50 8.79
CA ALA A 206 -3.02 -4.70 8.35
C ALA A 206 -2.96 -5.75 9.48
N ASP A 207 -4.12 -6.10 10.03
CA ASP A 207 -4.25 -7.07 11.11
C ASP A 207 -4.97 -8.31 10.58
N GLY A 208 -4.19 -9.30 10.12
CA GLY A 208 -4.64 -10.13 9.01
C GLY A 208 -4.60 -11.66 9.15
N TYR A 209 -3.64 -12.26 9.86
CA TYR A 209 -3.58 -13.73 9.86
C TYR A 209 -4.72 -14.38 10.63
N CYS A 210 -5.09 -13.80 11.77
CA CYS A 210 -6.25 -14.24 12.53
C CYS A 210 -7.35 -13.18 12.64
N ASN A 211 -7.11 -11.94 12.20
CA ASN A 211 -8.12 -10.89 12.03
C ASN A 211 -8.37 -10.59 10.54
N THR A 212 -9.30 -9.66 10.26
CA THR A 212 -9.71 -9.30 8.89
C THR A 212 -9.95 -7.81 8.76
N ARG A 213 -9.05 -6.99 9.29
CA ARG A 213 -9.22 -5.54 9.38
C ARG A 213 -7.97 -4.76 8.98
N ILE A 214 -8.22 -3.56 8.45
CA ILE A 214 -7.25 -2.49 8.33
C ILE A 214 -7.62 -1.43 9.36
N ILE A 215 -6.63 -0.94 10.11
CA ILE A 215 -6.82 0.08 11.14
C ILE A 215 -5.97 1.29 10.80
N LYS A 216 -6.56 2.47 10.77
CA LYS A 216 -5.88 3.75 10.60
C LYS A 216 -5.63 4.40 11.96
N PHE A 217 -4.44 4.96 12.12
CA PHE A 217 -3.96 5.61 13.32
C PHE A 217 -3.45 7.02 13.04
N ALA A 218 -3.57 7.90 14.04
CA ALA A 218 -2.89 9.17 14.11
C ALA A 218 -1.41 8.97 14.41
N PRO A 219 -0.53 9.97 14.17
CA PRO A 219 0.92 9.84 14.39
C PRO A 219 1.33 9.45 15.82
N ASP A 220 0.48 9.71 16.81
CA ASP A 220 0.68 9.38 18.21
C ASP A 220 0.22 7.97 18.60
N GLY A 221 -0.35 7.20 17.66
CA GLY A 221 -0.88 5.86 17.91
C GLY A 221 -2.36 5.82 18.32
N THR A 222 -3.06 6.96 18.31
CA THR A 222 -4.51 7.00 18.53
C THR A 222 -5.25 6.40 17.33
N ARG A 223 -6.18 5.47 17.55
CA ARG A 223 -7.02 4.91 16.47
C ARG A 223 -7.96 5.97 15.89
N ILE A 224 -7.99 6.09 14.56
CA ILE A 224 -8.88 7.01 13.83
C ILE A 224 -10.09 6.26 13.31
N LEU A 225 -9.87 5.20 12.53
CA LEU A 225 -10.93 4.39 11.93
C LEU A 225 -10.44 2.97 11.64
N GLN A 226 -11.37 2.05 11.45
CA GLN A 226 -11.08 0.70 10.99
C GLN A 226 -12.13 0.23 9.98
N TRP A 227 -11.72 -0.66 9.08
CA TRP A 227 -12.63 -1.33 8.17
C TRP A 227 -12.18 -2.76 7.88
N GLY A 228 -13.12 -3.58 7.43
CA GLY A 228 -12.88 -4.98 7.14
C GLY A 228 -13.95 -5.88 7.74
N LYS A 229 -14.24 -7.00 7.09
CA LYS A 229 -15.23 -8.00 7.52
C LYS A 229 -14.68 -9.39 7.26
N ARG A 230 -15.06 -10.35 8.11
CA ARG A 230 -14.72 -11.76 7.92
C ARG A 230 -15.63 -12.47 6.90
N TYR A 231 -16.90 -12.09 6.86
CA TYR A 231 -17.94 -12.77 6.07
C TYR A 231 -18.80 -11.79 5.27
N GLY A 232 -19.53 -12.34 4.32
CA GLY A 232 -20.44 -11.62 3.43
C GLY A 232 -19.92 -11.53 2.00
N ASP A 233 -20.66 -10.81 1.17
CA ASP A 233 -20.30 -10.50 -0.23
C ASP A 233 -20.15 -8.99 -0.36
N SER A 234 -18.93 -8.49 -0.12
CA SER A 234 -18.63 -7.06 -0.10
C SER A 234 -17.14 -6.84 -0.36
N PRO A 235 -16.74 -5.71 -0.99
CA PRO A 235 -15.32 -5.41 -1.17
C PRO A 235 -14.53 -5.35 0.13
N PHE A 236 -15.20 -5.08 1.26
CA PHE A 236 -14.62 -5.03 2.61
C PHE A 236 -14.36 -6.40 3.24
N VAL A 237 -14.72 -7.51 2.59
CA VAL A 237 -14.44 -8.84 3.13
C VAL A 237 -13.01 -9.24 2.79
N PHE A 238 -12.16 -9.37 3.80
CA PHE A 238 -10.76 -9.76 3.63
C PHE A 238 -10.55 -11.22 4.04
N LYS A 239 -9.53 -11.86 3.46
CA LYS A 239 -9.00 -13.15 3.87
C LYS A 239 -7.48 -13.05 3.89
N VAL A 240 -6.97 -12.66 5.06
CA VAL A 240 -5.56 -12.33 5.29
C VAL A 240 -5.13 -11.07 4.54
N PRO A 241 -5.55 -9.86 4.99
CA PRO A 241 -4.89 -8.63 4.56
C PRO A 241 -3.41 -8.70 4.97
N HIS A 242 -2.51 -8.79 3.99
CA HIS A 242 -1.13 -9.25 4.22
C HIS A 242 -0.08 -8.17 4.01
N ALA A 243 -0.26 -7.33 2.99
CA ALA A 243 0.64 -6.22 2.67
C ALA A 243 -0.16 -4.96 2.36
N LEU A 244 0.50 -3.81 2.52
CA LEU A 244 -0.07 -2.48 2.29
C LEU A 244 0.86 -1.66 1.38
N ALA A 245 0.28 -0.98 0.41
CA ALA A 245 0.97 0.00 -0.42
C ALA A 245 0.19 1.32 -0.44
N LEU A 246 0.90 2.45 -0.39
CA LEU A 246 0.31 3.77 -0.49
C LEU A 246 0.54 4.35 -1.88
N ALA A 247 -0.55 4.81 -2.50
CA ALA A 247 -0.52 5.71 -3.63
C ALA A 247 -1.00 7.07 -3.11
N GLU A 248 -0.13 7.77 -2.38
CA GLU A 248 -0.47 8.96 -1.61
C GLU A 248 -0.99 10.10 -2.49
N GLU A 249 -0.38 10.32 -3.65
CA GLU A 249 -0.79 11.34 -4.61
C GLU A 249 -2.18 11.07 -5.21
N ARG A 250 -2.66 9.83 -5.03
CA ARG A 250 -3.99 9.36 -5.43
C ARG A 250 -4.95 9.27 -4.24
N GLY A 251 -4.46 9.54 -3.02
CA GLY A 251 -5.21 9.43 -1.79
C GLY A 251 -5.66 7.99 -1.49
N ALA A 252 -4.86 6.99 -1.86
CA ALA A 252 -5.26 5.58 -1.77
C ALA A 252 -4.30 4.73 -0.93
N VAL A 253 -4.87 3.78 -0.21
CA VAL A 253 -4.19 2.65 0.43
C VAL A 253 -4.66 1.35 -0.23
N CYS A 254 -3.72 0.54 -0.70
CA CYS A 254 -3.95 -0.72 -1.40
C CYS A 254 -3.51 -1.89 -0.55
N VAL A 255 -4.32 -2.94 -0.51
CA VAL A 255 -4.16 -4.11 0.37
C VAL A 255 -3.97 -5.35 -0.48
N ALA A 256 -2.89 -6.11 -0.26
CA ALA A 256 -2.80 -7.47 -0.76
C ALA A 256 -3.72 -8.37 0.10
N ASP A 257 -4.86 -8.75 -0.45
CA ASP A 257 -5.85 -9.64 0.19
C ASP A 257 -5.49 -11.09 -0.16
N ARG A 258 -4.60 -11.66 0.66
CA ARG A 258 -3.74 -12.78 0.24
C ARG A 258 -4.50 -13.97 -0.25
N GLU A 259 -5.42 -14.49 0.55
CA GLU A 259 -6.16 -15.71 0.22
C GLU A 259 -7.40 -15.42 -0.65
N ARG A 260 -7.48 -14.21 -1.24
CA ARG A 260 -8.41 -13.83 -2.30
C ARG A 260 -7.73 -13.50 -3.62
N GLY A 261 -6.40 -13.54 -3.70
CA GLY A 261 -5.67 -13.33 -4.96
C GLY A 261 -5.88 -11.96 -5.59
N ARG A 262 -6.09 -10.92 -4.77
CA ARG A 262 -6.39 -9.57 -5.26
C ARG A 262 -5.65 -8.48 -4.50
N VAL A 263 -5.42 -7.36 -5.18
CA VAL A 263 -5.16 -6.07 -4.54
C VAL A 263 -6.49 -5.34 -4.39
N ALA A 264 -6.86 -4.90 -3.19
CA ALA A 264 -8.04 -4.07 -2.96
C ALA A 264 -7.61 -2.67 -2.47
N CYS A 265 -8.03 -1.61 -3.15
CA CYS A 265 -7.65 -0.24 -2.83
C CYS A 265 -8.83 0.54 -2.25
N PHE A 266 -8.52 1.38 -1.27
CA PHE A 266 -9.46 2.20 -0.50
C PHE A 266 -8.93 3.62 -0.39
N ARG A 267 -9.82 4.58 -0.18
CA ARG A 267 -9.40 5.95 0.13
C ARG A 267 -8.67 5.98 1.47
N ALA A 268 -7.50 6.61 1.49
CA ALA A 268 -6.69 6.75 2.70
C ALA A 268 -7.34 7.68 3.75
N ASP A 269 -8.22 8.59 3.35
CA ASP A 269 -8.87 9.52 4.29
C ASP A 269 -9.98 8.85 5.12
N ASN A 270 -10.83 8.04 4.49
CA ASN A 270 -12.06 7.54 5.10
C ASN A 270 -12.33 6.04 4.89
N GLY A 271 -11.44 5.30 4.21
CA GLY A 271 -11.59 3.86 3.99
C GLY A 271 -12.65 3.48 2.94
N THR A 272 -13.19 4.42 2.16
CA THR A 272 -14.15 4.08 1.09
C THR A 272 -13.47 3.24 0.01
N TYR A 273 -14.13 2.16 -0.43
CA TYR A 273 -13.62 1.30 -1.50
C TYR A 273 -13.45 2.06 -2.82
N LEU A 274 -12.32 1.84 -3.49
CA LEU A 274 -12.00 2.43 -4.79
C LEU A 274 -12.07 1.39 -5.91
N ALA A 275 -11.21 0.37 -5.84
CA ALA A 275 -11.02 -0.60 -6.90
C ALA A 275 -10.42 -1.90 -6.36
N ALA A 276 -10.46 -2.95 -7.17
CA ALA A 276 -9.72 -4.18 -6.91
C ALA A 276 -9.13 -4.74 -8.21
N TYR A 277 -7.96 -5.34 -8.07
CA TYR A 277 -7.17 -5.88 -9.17
C TYR A 277 -6.92 -7.36 -8.90
N SER A 278 -7.36 -8.20 -9.83
CA SER A 278 -7.15 -9.65 -9.80
C SER A 278 -6.95 -10.13 -11.22
N SER A 279 -6.09 -11.11 -11.42
CA SER A 279 -5.86 -11.71 -12.73
C SER A 279 -5.61 -13.20 -12.56
N TRP A 280 -6.09 -13.97 -13.54
CA TRP A 280 -5.83 -15.39 -13.57
C TRP A 280 -4.37 -15.77 -13.74
N LEU A 281 -3.58 -14.84 -14.28
CA LEU A 281 -2.14 -14.97 -14.36
C LEU A 281 -1.47 -14.89 -12.99
N ILE A 282 -2.05 -14.14 -12.04
CA ILE A 282 -1.57 -13.99 -10.66
C ILE A 282 -1.98 -15.20 -9.82
N GLY A 283 -3.15 -15.77 -10.09
CA GLY A 283 -3.74 -16.85 -9.31
C GLY A 283 -4.54 -16.34 -8.12
N ASP A 284 -4.86 -17.24 -7.20
CA ASP A 284 -5.74 -17.03 -6.05
C ASP A 284 -5.01 -16.63 -4.76
N ARG A 285 -3.67 -16.54 -4.79
CA ARG A 285 -2.83 -16.19 -3.64
C ARG A 285 -1.89 -15.04 -3.94
N LEU A 286 -2.13 -13.87 -3.34
CA LEU A 286 -1.30 -12.67 -3.55
C LEU A 286 -0.59 -12.26 -2.25
N PHE A 287 0.72 -12.42 -2.18
CA PHE A 287 1.44 -12.24 -0.91
C PHE A 287 1.77 -10.77 -0.65
N SER A 288 2.24 -10.01 -1.65
CA SER A 288 2.56 -8.59 -1.42
C SER A 288 2.25 -7.68 -2.60
N VAL A 289 2.20 -6.39 -2.29
CA VAL A 289 1.97 -5.28 -3.22
C VAL A 289 2.87 -4.10 -2.81
N ALA A 290 3.50 -3.47 -3.80
CA ALA A 290 4.17 -2.19 -3.67
C ALA A 290 3.71 -1.23 -4.79
N TYR A 291 3.85 0.06 -4.55
CA TYR A 291 3.42 1.11 -5.47
C TYR A 291 4.59 1.98 -5.91
N ALA A 292 4.64 2.34 -7.19
CA ALA A 292 5.54 3.37 -7.71
C ALA A 292 4.74 4.39 -8.55
N PRO A 293 4.96 5.71 -8.39
CA PRO A 293 4.26 6.76 -9.13
C PRO A 293 4.69 6.91 -10.60
N VAL A 294 5.41 5.93 -11.18
CA VAL A 294 5.86 5.97 -12.56
C VAL A 294 4.76 5.63 -13.56
N HIS A 295 4.82 6.22 -14.75
CA HIS A 295 3.87 5.98 -15.85
C HIS A 295 2.39 6.09 -15.44
N GLY A 296 2.06 7.04 -14.56
CA GLY A 296 0.71 7.19 -14.03
C GLY A 296 0.37 6.17 -12.94
N GLY A 297 1.35 5.50 -12.35
CA GLY A 297 1.17 4.55 -11.26
C GLY A 297 1.32 3.10 -11.70
N ARG A 298 2.20 2.38 -11.00
CA ARG A 298 2.41 0.95 -11.15
C ARG A 298 2.21 0.25 -9.81
N LEU A 299 1.47 -0.85 -9.84
CA LEU A 299 1.40 -1.80 -8.74
C LEU A 299 2.32 -2.97 -9.07
N TYR A 300 3.34 -3.18 -8.24
CA TYR A 300 4.19 -4.36 -8.30
C TYR A 300 3.65 -5.35 -7.30
N VAL A 301 3.29 -6.54 -7.76
CA VAL A 301 2.67 -7.57 -6.92
C VAL A 301 3.42 -8.87 -7.04
N VAL A 302 3.42 -9.66 -5.97
CA VAL A 302 4.01 -11.00 -5.98
C VAL A 302 3.01 -12.00 -5.44
N ASN A 303 2.76 -13.06 -6.22
CA ASN A 303 1.92 -14.18 -5.77
C ASN A 303 2.75 -15.17 -4.95
N GLY A 304 2.10 -16.16 -4.34
CA GLY A 304 2.79 -17.18 -3.55
C GLY A 304 2.43 -18.61 -3.94
N PRO A 305 3.15 -19.60 -3.37
CA PRO A 305 2.95 -21.00 -3.72
C PRO A 305 1.57 -21.53 -3.31
N GLY A 306 1.15 -22.63 -3.94
CA GLY A 306 -0.09 -23.34 -3.63
C GLY A 306 -1.35 -22.82 -4.34
N GLY A 307 -1.21 -21.84 -5.22
CA GLY A 307 -2.33 -21.21 -5.94
C GLY A 307 -2.54 -21.64 -7.41
N GLY A 308 -1.93 -22.74 -7.84
CA GLY A 308 -2.02 -23.27 -9.20
C GLY A 308 -1.26 -22.49 -10.28
N ALA A 309 -1.17 -21.16 -10.17
CA ALA A 309 -0.38 -20.31 -11.07
C ALA A 309 1.14 -20.38 -10.76
N PRO A 310 2.03 -20.14 -11.74
CA PRO A 310 3.46 -19.99 -11.51
C PRO A 310 3.73 -18.87 -10.52
N VAL A 311 4.69 -19.09 -9.63
CA VAL A 311 5.05 -18.09 -8.63
C VAL A 311 6.00 -17.06 -9.24
N ARG A 312 5.52 -15.83 -9.44
CA ARG A 312 6.15 -14.74 -10.17
C ARG A 312 5.80 -13.38 -9.56
N GLY A 313 6.59 -12.38 -9.90
CA GLY A 313 6.21 -10.97 -9.77
C GLY A 313 5.43 -10.50 -10.99
N TYR A 314 4.55 -9.54 -10.80
CA TYR A 314 3.73 -8.95 -11.85
C TYR A 314 3.67 -7.44 -11.67
N VAL A 315 3.56 -6.72 -12.79
CA VAL A 315 3.42 -5.27 -12.81
C VAL A 315 2.07 -4.95 -13.42
N LEU A 316 1.24 -4.19 -12.70
CA LEU A 316 -0.07 -3.73 -13.14
C LEU A 316 -0.06 -2.21 -13.31
N ASP A 317 -0.71 -1.74 -14.37
CA ASP A 317 -1.09 -0.34 -14.51
C ASP A 317 -2.15 0.01 -13.46
N TYR A 318 -1.92 1.06 -12.67
CA TYR A 318 -2.82 1.40 -11.56
C TYR A 318 -4.22 1.77 -12.05
N GLU A 319 -4.33 2.58 -13.11
CA GLU A 319 -5.63 3.10 -13.56
C GLU A 319 -6.49 2.02 -14.22
N SER A 320 -5.90 1.26 -15.15
CA SER A 320 -6.61 0.27 -15.94
C SER A 320 -6.65 -1.12 -15.30
N GLY A 321 -5.76 -1.39 -14.35
CA GLY A 321 -5.56 -2.73 -13.80
C GLY A 321 -4.91 -3.72 -14.77
N ARG A 322 -4.51 -3.25 -15.96
CA ARG A 322 -3.92 -4.08 -17.00
C ARG A 322 -2.54 -4.56 -16.54
N MET A 323 -2.28 -5.84 -16.74
CA MET A 323 -0.94 -6.40 -16.55
C MET A 323 -0.01 -5.93 -17.67
N VAL A 324 1.10 -5.31 -17.29
CA VAL A 324 2.10 -4.72 -18.20
C VAL A 324 3.43 -5.44 -18.16
N GLY A 325 3.68 -6.24 -17.12
CA GLY A 325 4.92 -6.98 -16.97
C GLY A 325 4.83 -8.14 -15.99
N THR A 326 5.81 -9.03 -16.07
CA THR A 326 6.07 -10.10 -15.09
C THR A 326 7.57 -10.31 -14.95
N PHE A 327 8.02 -10.84 -13.83
CA PHE A 327 9.43 -11.13 -13.58
C PHE A 327 9.56 -12.26 -12.57
N ALA A 328 10.67 -13.00 -12.64
CA ALA A 328 11.04 -14.03 -11.67
C ALA A 328 12.53 -14.39 -11.82
N PRO A 329 13.21 -14.83 -10.74
CA PRO A 329 14.59 -15.28 -10.83
C PRO A 329 14.61 -16.63 -11.55
N ALA A 330 15.40 -16.75 -12.61
CA ALA A 330 15.48 -17.98 -13.42
C ALA A 330 14.11 -18.59 -13.80
N GLY A 331 13.10 -17.75 -14.04
CA GLY A 331 11.77 -18.15 -14.51
C GLY A 331 10.73 -18.46 -13.43
N LYS A 332 11.08 -18.65 -12.15
CA LYS A 332 10.10 -18.77 -11.04
C LYS A 332 10.70 -18.46 -9.67
N PHE A 333 9.89 -17.90 -8.78
CA PHE A 333 10.18 -17.94 -7.36
C PHE A 333 9.78 -19.29 -6.76
N SER A 334 10.35 -19.63 -5.61
CA SER A 334 9.97 -20.76 -4.77
C SER A 334 8.91 -20.34 -3.75
N ASN A 335 9.20 -19.34 -2.92
CA ASN A 335 8.30 -18.88 -1.87
C ASN A 335 8.54 -17.40 -1.51
N PRO A 336 8.20 -16.47 -2.41
CA PRO A 336 8.36 -15.05 -2.16
C PRO A 336 7.34 -14.56 -1.13
N HIS A 337 7.66 -13.47 -0.42
CA HIS A 337 6.83 -13.03 0.71
C HIS A 337 6.47 -11.56 0.71
N ASP A 338 7.40 -10.71 0.30
CA ASP A 338 7.22 -9.27 0.28
C ASP A 338 7.75 -8.67 -1.02
N ILE A 339 7.56 -7.38 -1.23
CA ILE A 339 8.12 -6.66 -2.38
C ILE A 339 8.37 -5.18 -2.04
N ALA A 340 9.53 -4.67 -2.43
CA ALA A 340 9.84 -3.24 -2.38
C ALA A 340 10.25 -2.75 -3.77
N VAL A 341 9.90 -1.51 -4.09
CA VAL A 341 10.23 -0.88 -5.37
C VAL A 341 10.66 0.56 -5.15
N THR A 342 11.65 1.04 -5.91
CA THR A 342 12.02 2.45 -5.89
C THR A 342 10.92 3.31 -6.50
N SER A 343 10.82 4.59 -6.10
CA SER A 343 9.80 5.50 -6.59
C SER A 343 9.85 5.73 -8.10
N ASP A 344 11.03 5.57 -8.71
CA ASP A 344 11.26 5.61 -10.15
C ASP A 344 11.03 4.25 -10.84
N GLY A 345 10.58 3.22 -10.13
CA GLY A 345 10.33 1.88 -10.68
C GLY A 345 11.57 1.12 -11.16
N SER A 346 12.77 1.69 -11.06
CA SER A 346 13.98 1.16 -11.69
C SER A 346 14.54 -0.08 -10.98
N ARG A 347 14.24 -0.24 -9.68
CA ARG A 347 14.74 -1.35 -8.85
C ARG A 347 13.61 -1.98 -8.07
N VAL A 348 13.50 -3.30 -8.18
CA VAL A 348 12.52 -4.11 -7.45
C VAL A 348 13.26 -5.16 -6.62
N TYR A 349 12.82 -5.35 -5.38
CA TYR A 349 13.40 -6.31 -4.44
C TYR A 349 12.31 -7.26 -3.95
N VAL A 350 12.57 -8.57 -4.04
CA VAL A 350 11.62 -9.61 -3.61
C VAL A 350 12.34 -10.60 -2.70
N PRO A 351 12.03 -10.65 -1.40
CA PRO A 351 12.51 -11.68 -0.49
C PRO A 351 11.78 -13.00 -0.66
N GLU A 352 12.48 -14.09 -0.36
CA GLU A 352 11.92 -15.43 -0.25
C GLU A 352 12.05 -16.00 1.17
N LEU A 353 10.99 -16.69 1.59
CA LEU A 353 10.95 -17.47 2.82
C LEU A 353 11.64 -18.83 2.68
N ASP A 354 11.80 -19.34 1.46
CA ASP A 354 12.51 -20.58 1.15
C ASP A 354 12.78 -20.64 -0.36
N PRO A 355 14.04 -20.55 -0.83
CA PRO A 355 15.26 -20.40 -0.04
C PRO A 355 15.36 -19.05 0.65
N TYR A 356 16.18 -18.94 1.71
CA TYR A 356 16.37 -17.69 2.47
C TYR A 356 17.25 -16.72 1.70
N ARG A 357 16.63 -15.86 0.89
CA ARG A 357 17.35 -14.87 0.06
C ARG A 357 16.49 -13.66 -0.27
N VAL A 358 17.13 -12.65 -0.87
CA VAL A 358 16.46 -11.52 -1.53
C VAL A 358 16.93 -11.43 -2.97
N CYS A 359 16.00 -11.28 -3.90
CA CYS A 359 16.30 -11.08 -5.32
C CYS A 359 16.14 -9.60 -5.69
N LYS A 360 17.11 -9.05 -6.45
CA LYS A 360 17.04 -7.72 -7.07
C LYS A 360 16.70 -7.84 -8.55
N PHE A 361 15.86 -6.93 -9.03
CA PHE A 361 15.52 -6.78 -10.44
C PHE A 361 15.74 -5.33 -10.87
N LEU A 362 16.22 -5.15 -12.10
CA LEU A 362 16.37 -3.86 -12.74
C LEU A 362 15.35 -3.70 -13.85
N ASP A 363 14.61 -2.60 -13.82
CA ASP A 363 13.77 -2.17 -14.93
C ASP A 363 14.39 -0.95 -15.61
N ASP A 364 15.23 -1.20 -16.62
CA ASP A 364 15.94 -0.16 -17.35
C ASP A 364 14.98 0.74 -18.17
N THR A 365 13.74 0.31 -18.40
CA THR A 365 12.77 1.11 -19.18
C THR A 365 12.18 2.28 -18.40
N HIS A 366 12.37 2.27 -17.07
CA HIS A 366 12.00 3.36 -16.19
C HIS A 366 13.16 4.31 -15.87
N ARG A 367 14.37 4.06 -16.39
CA ARG A 367 15.46 5.05 -16.33
C ARG A 367 15.10 6.22 -17.23
N ASN A 368 14.72 7.34 -16.62
CA ASN A 368 14.70 8.62 -17.30
C ASN A 368 16.11 8.86 -17.89
N THR A 369 16.17 9.12 -19.19
CA THR A 369 17.39 9.40 -19.94
C THR A 369 17.93 10.78 -19.60
N THR A 370 18.40 11.01 -18.36
CA THR A 370 19.26 12.14 -17.96
C THR A 370 19.71 11.99 -16.51
N GLU A 371 20.87 11.35 -16.27
CA GLU A 371 21.95 11.79 -15.37
C GLU A 371 22.98 10.64 -15.26
N SER A 372 24.18 10.76 -15.81
CA SER A 372 25.36 11.52 -15.33
C SER A 372 26.10 10.83 -14.18
N ALA A 373 27.44 10.91 -14.26
CA ALA A 373 28.48 10.16 -13.57
C ALA A 373 28.30 9.97 -12.04
N PRO A 374 28.95 8.95 -11.46
CA PRO A 374 28.84 8.63 -10.04
C PRO A 374 29.23 9.79 -9.12
N PRO A 375 28.59 9.93 -7.94
CA PRO A 375 28.85 11.03 -7.03
C PRO A 375 30.28 10.96 -6.50
N ALA A 376 31.00 12.09 -6.58
CA ALA A 376 32.30 12.25 -5.95
C ALA A 376 32.17 12.12 -4.43
N LYS A 377 33.16 11.45 -3.81
CA LYS A 377 33.24 11.23 -2.36
C LYS A 377 33.18 12.58 -1.59
N PRO A 378 32.40 12.68 -0.51
CA PRO A 378 32.41 13.86 0.33
C PRO A 378 33.73 13.94 1.10
N THR A 379 34.52 14.98 0.83
CA THR A 379 35.68 15.35 1.66
C THR A 379 35.23 16.45 2.61
N ALA A 380 35.18 16.12 3.90
CA ALA A 380 34.94 17.09 4.95
C ALA A 380 36.24 17.83 5.27
N THR A 381 36.21 19.16 5.19
CA THR A 381 37.08 20.02 5.99
C THR A 381 36.35 21.30 6.33
N VAL A 382 36.15 21.53 7.63
CA VAL A 382 35.66 22.78 8.20
C VAL A 382 36.85 23.74 8.31
N GLU A 383 36.73 24.95 7.77
CA GLU A 383 37.52 26.09 8.22
C GLU A 383 36.59 27.19 8.74
N LEU A 384 36.82 27.59 9.99
CA LEU A 384 36.21 28.72 10.67
C LEU A 384 37.15 29.93 10.57
N SER A 385 36.68 31.02 9.97
CA SER A 385 37.04 32.42 10.28
C SER A 385 36.09 33.31 9.45
N GLY A 386 35.60 34.48 9.84
CA GLY A 386 35.74 35.36 10.99
C GLY A 386 35.08 36.69 10.55
N SER A 387 34.30 37.28 11.45
CA SER A 387 33.70 38.63 11.47
C SER A 387 33.83 39.57 10.26
N SER A 388 32.74 40.25 9.86
CA SER A 388 32.53 41.68 10.19
C SER A 388 31.36 42.34 9.44
N ALA A 389 30.65 43.18 10.19
CA ALA A 389 30.01 44.45 9.83
C ALA A 389 28.90 44.53 8.75
N VAL A 390 27.75 44.99 9.23
CA VAL A 390 26.65 45.68 8.53
C VAL A 390 27.15 47.02 7.96
N PRO A 391 26.54 47.53 6.87
CA PRO A 391 25.85 48.81 7.03
C PRO A 391 24.45 48.87 6.39
N VAL A 392 23.66 49.76 6.99
CA VAL A 392 22.30 50.21 6.68
C VAL A 392 22.32 51.31 5.60
N GLY A 393 21.27 51.39 4.79
CA GLY A 393 20.86 52.59 4.01
C GLY A 393 19.97 52.22 2.82
N ALA A 394 18.63 52.38 2.91
CA ALA A 394 17.84 53.53 2.42
C ALA A 394 17.99 53.73 0.89
N VAL A 395 16.97 53.77 0.02
CA VAL A 395 15.78 54.65 -0.08
C VAL A 395 14.93 54.06 -1.24
N GLY A 396 13.60 54.02 -1.16
CA GLY A 396 12.81 54.87 -2.06
C GLY A 396 11.63 54.16 -2.73
N ALA A 397 10.45 54.73 -2.53
CA ALA A 397 9.17 54.32 -3.10
C ALA A 397 8.95 54.91 -4.50
N TRP A 398 8.41 54.11 -5.43
CA TRP A 398 7.58 54.47 -6.59
C TRP A 398 6.74 53.21 -6.87
N GLY A 399 5.44 53.19 -7.14
CA GLY A 399 4.51 54.19 -7.65
C GLY A 399 3.50 53.39 -8.49
N ALA A 400 2.22 53.51 -8.17
CA ALA A 400 1.13 52.82 -8.84
C ALA A 400 1.02 53.20 -10.32
N VAL A 401 0.63 52.24 -11.17
CA VAL A 401 -0.07 52.52 -12.43
C VAL A 401 -1.28 51.61 -12.51
N SER A 402 -2.43 52.24 -12.31
CA SER A 402 -3.76 51.79 -12.72
C SER A 402 -3.93 51.90 -14.25
N GLY A 403 -4.64 50.97 -14.86
CA GLY A 403 -5.11 51.09 -16.25
C GLY A 403 -5.95 49.90 -16.68
N ALA A 404 -7.27 50.09 -16.67
CA ALA A 404 -8.30 49.11 -16.98
C ALA A 404 -8.63 49.03 -18.48
N MET A 405 -8.97 47.82 -18.95
CA MET A 405 -9.89 47.45 -20.06
C MET A 405 -9.74 45.93 -20.25
N GLY A 406 -10.75 45.06 -20.28
CA GLY A 406 -12.20 45.18 -20.21
C GLY A 406 -12.80 43.83 -20.60
N ALA A 407 -13.63 43.27 -19.72
CA ALA A 407 -14.91 42.60 -19.98
C ALA A 407 -15.02 41.46 -21.03
N ALA A 408 -15.14 40.21 -20.55
CA ALA A 408 -15.94 39.05 -21.02
C ALA A 408 -15.38 37.82 -20.26
N LEU A 409 -16.04 37.10 -19.35
CA LEU A 409 -17.37 36.50 -19.34
C LEU A 409 -17.78 36.26 -17.87
N GLY A 410 -18.64 37.13 -17.34
CA GLY A 410 -19.35 36.94 -16.09
C GLY A 410 -20.81 36.63 -16.38
N ALA A 411 -21.11 35.36 -16.66
CA ALA A 411 -22.49 34.87 -16.82
C ALA A 411 -22.55 33.35 -16.63
N ALA A 412 -22.23 32.87 -15.42
CA ALA A 412 -22.54 31.51 -14.98
C ALA A 412 -22.68 31.36 -13.45
N GLY A 413 -22.22 32.35 -12.66
CA GLY A 413 -22.22 32.27 -11.19
C GLY A 413 -23.47 32.75 -10.46
N ALA A 414 -24.38 33.47 -11.12
CA ALA A 414 -25.53 34.10 -10.44
C ALA A 414 -26.85 33.31 -10.53
N ALA A 415 -26.91 32.23 -11.32
CA ALA A 415 -28.13 31.41 -11.48
C ALA A 415 -28.24 30.22 -10.51
N LEU A 416 -27.13 29.79 -9.89
CA LEU A 416 -27.11 28.63 -8.97
C LEU A 416 -27.41 29.00 -7.51
N LEU A 417 -27.24 30.27 -7.12
CA LEU A 417 -27.54 30.74 -5.76
C LEU A 417 -29.03 31.08 -5.54
N ALA A 418 -29.81 31.28 -6.61
CA ALA A 418 -31.25 31.55 -6.52
C ALA A 418 -32.12 30.26 -6.42
N LEU A 419 -31.62 29.11 -6.90
CA LEU A 419 -32.33 27.83 -6.83
C LEU A 419 -32.15 27.12 -5.47
N GLY A 420 -31.03 27.34 -4.77
CA GLY A 420 -30.81 26.82 -3.42
C GLY A 420 -31.67 27.50 -2.34
N ALA A 421 -31.96 28.80 -2.50
CA ALA A 421 -32.76 29.55 -1.54
C ALA A 421 -34.26 29.20 -1.57
N LEU A 422 -34.81 28.77 -2.72
CA LEU A 422 -36.22 28.37 -2.84
C LEU A 422 -36.50 26.95 -2.30
N ALA A 423 -35.51 26.05 -2.30
CA ALA A 423 -35.65 24.69 -1.78
C ALA A 423 -35.65 24.66 -0.23
N LEU A 424 -34.87 25.53 0.41
CA LEU A 424 -34.80 25.67 1.87
C LEU A 424 -36.05 26.34 2.47
N LEU A 425 -36.75 27.19 1.71
CA LEU A 425 -38.03 27.79 2.11
C LEU A 425 -39.23 26.82 2.03
N ARG A 426 -39.18 25.81 1.15
CA ARG A 426 -40.24 24.78 1.04
C ARG A 426 -40.12 23.64 2.06
N ALA A 427 -38.92 23.32 2.53
CA ALA A 427 -38.72 22.31 3.59
C ALA A 427 -39.11 22.83 4.99
N ARG A 428 -39.05 24.16 5.21
CA ARG A 428 -39.36 24.79 6.50
C ARG A 428 -40.87 24.93 6.79
N ASN A 429 -41.74 24.73 5.79
CA ASN A 429 -43.21 24.84 5.92
C ASN A 429 -43.97 23.50 5.92
N ARG A 430 -43.29 22.35 6.01
CA ARG A 430 -43.92 21.02 6.13
C ARG A 430 -43.78 20.37 7.51
N GLY A 431 -43.35 21.13 8.52
CA GLY A 431 -43.09 20.63 9.88
C GLY A 431 -44.02 21.20 10.96
N LYS A 432 -45.27 21.52 10.64
CA LYS A 432 -46.30 21.92 11.62
C LYS A 432 -47.66 21.41 11.16
N GLU A 433 -48.08 20.28 11.72
CA GLU A 433 -49.47 19.82 11.94
C GLU A 433 -49.43 18.32 12.18
N VAL A 434 -49.26 17.89 13.43
CA VAL A 434 -50.07 16.83 14.08
C VAL A 434 -49.99 17.11 15.57
N GLU A 435 -51.01 17.79 16.10
CA GLU A 435 -51.29 17.85 17.54
C GLU A 435 -51.93 16.53 17.98
N ALA A 436 -51.60 16.16 19.21
CA ALA A 436 -52.07 14.97 19.91
C ALA A 436 -53.50 15.13 20.41
N GLU A 437 -54.21 14.01 20.58
CA GLU A 437 -55.20 13.87 21.65
C GLU A 437 -55.18 12.45 22.27
N PRO A 438 -55.62 12.30 23.55
CA PRO A 438 -55.16 11.26 24.48
C PRO A 438 -56.25 10.27 24.92
N LEU A 439 -55.86 9.28 25.75
CA LEU A 439 -56.61 8.52 26.83
C LEU A 439 -56.10 7.05 26.86
N VAL A 440 -55.35 6.59 27.88
CA VAL A 440 -55.77 6.06 29.21
C VAL A 440 -56.82 4.93 29.05
N GLN A 441 -56.66 3.68 29.52
CA GLN A 441 -56.06 3.10 30.74
C GLN A 441 -55.07 1.97 30.48
#